data_AF-F3ZAB8-F1
#
_entry.id   AF-F3ZAB8-F1
#
_cell.length_a   1.000
_cell.length_b   1.000
_cell.length_c   1.000
_cell.angle_alpha   90.00
_cell.angle_beta   90.00
_cell.angle_gamma   90.00
#
_symmetry.space_group_name_H-M   'P 1'
#
loop_
_entity.id
_entity.type
_entity.pdbx_description
1 polymer ?
#
loop_
_entity_poly.entity_id
_entity_poly.type
_entity_poly.pdbx_seq_one_letter_code
_entity_poly.pdbx_strand_id
1 'polypeptide(L)'
;MSTWLWVLFFVVVFGGGGIGERARRALRTRHQRRLELTEAKERAERARVDAGRPPEPVCGCGHHLATHDTGGRCHELVRTAVAWDADEKPERYEARDCPCQRYVGPEPLHLTFAQELTDLDQRPRE
;
A
#
# COMPACT_ATOMS: atom_id res chain seq x y z
N MET A 1 70.72 10.15 17.79
CA MET A 1 69.58 9.23 17.57
C MET A 1 68.21 9.81 17.99
N SER A 2 68.14 10.92 18.75
CA SER A 2 66.87 11.47 19.25
C SER A 2 66.00 12.19 18.18
N THR A 3 66.62 12.89 17.24
CA THR A 3 65.89 13.71 16.24
C THR A 3 65.06 12.88 15.26
N TRP A 4 65.53 11.69 14.92
CA TRP A 4 64.85 10.81 13.95
C TRP A 4 63.57 10.20 14.52
N LEU A 5 63.57 9.90 15.83
CA LEU A 5 62.38 9.43 16.54
C LEU A 5 61.29 10.51 16.60
N TRP A 6 61.68 11.77 16.80
CA TRP A 6 60.74 12.90 16.76
C TRP A 6 60.14 13.13 15.37
N VAL A 7 60.94 13.01 14.30
CA VAL A 7 60.43 13.12 12.92
C VAL A 7 59.43 12.00 12.59
N LEU A 8 59.74 10.75 12.97
CA LEU A 8 58.81 9.62 12.78
C LEU A 8 57.52 9.82 13.56
N PHE A 9 57.59 10.36 14.79
CA PHE A 9 56.42 10.69 15.59
C PHE A 9 55.51 11.71 14.86
N PHE A 10 56.07 12.80 14.34
CA PHE A 10 55.29 13.78 13.58
C PHE A 10 54.70 13.20 12.30
N VAL A 11 55.42 12.36 11.56
CA VAL A 11 54.92 11.71 10.34
C VAL A 11 53.77 10.76 10.65
N VAL A 12 53.82 10.00 11.74
CA VAL A 12 52.74 9.08 12.12
C VAL A 12 51.52 9.84 12.65
N VAL A 13 51.73 10.86 13.49
CA VAL A 13 50.64 11.62 14.13
C VAL A 13 49.94 12.56 13.15
N PHE A 14 50.68 13.24 12.26
CA PHE A 14 50.12 14.20 11.31
C PHE A 14 49.94 13.65 9.89
N GLY A 15 50.64 12.58 9.50
CA GLY A 15 50.56 12.00 8.15
C GLY A 15 49.39 11.01 7.94
N GLY A 16 48.73 10.56 9.00
CA GLY A 16 47.64 9.56 8.92
C GLY A 16 46.31 10.08 8.35
N GLY A 17 46.10 11.40 8.30
CA GLY A 17 44.82 12.00 7.89
C GLY A 17 44.39 11.64 6.47
N GLY A 18 45.32 11.64 5.51
CA GLY A 18 45.01 11.43 4.09
C GLY A 18 44.52 10.03 3.73
N ILE A 19 44.96 9.00 4.46
CA ILE A 19 44.52 7.61 4.23
C ILE A 19 43.13 7.38 4.86
N GLY A 20 42.89 7.95 6.04
CA GLY A 20 41.60 7.89 6.72
C GLY A 20 40.48 8.59 5.94
N GLU A 21 40.74 9.77 5.39
CA GLU A 21 39.76 10.52 4.59
C GLU A 21 39.34 9.74 3.32
N ARG A 22 40.29 9.09 2.64
CA ARG A 22 40.02 8.29 1.43
C ARG A 22 39.18 7.05 1.75
N ALA A 23 39.48 6.37 2.86
CA ALA A 23 38.70 5.22 3.31
C ALA A 23 37.25 5.62 3.68
N ARG A 24 37.07 6.73 4.41
CA ARG A 24 35.73 7.26 4.73
C ARG A 24 34.95 7.62 3.47
N ARG A 25 35.60 8.26 2.50
CA ARG A 25 34.95 8.65 1.23
C ARG A 25 34.48 7.42 0.45
N ALA A 26 35.29 6.37 0.35
CA ALA A 26 34.92 5.13 -0.32
C ALA A 26 33.79 4.36 0.38
N LEU A 27 33.76 4.36 1.73
CA LEU A 27 32.65 3.78 2.48
C LEU A 27 31.35 4.56 2.27
N ARG A 28 31.43 5.90 2.23
CA ARG A 28 30.26 6.76 1.96
C ARG A 28 29.67 6.51 0.58
N THR A 29 30.49 6.44 -0.46
CA THR A 29 30.00 6.19 -1.84
C THR A 29 29.40 4.79 -1.96
N ARG A 30 29.99 3.78 -1.33
CA ARG A 30 29.42 2.42 -1.29
C ARG A 30 28.07 2.39 -0.54
N HIS A 31 27.96 3.13 0.56
CA HIS A 31 26.72 3.23 1.31
C HIS A 31 25.62 3.93 0.50
N GLN A 32 25.92 5.07 -0.13
CA GLN A 32 25.00 5.78 -1.02
C GLN A 32 24.49 4.88 -2.15
N ARG A 33 25.40 4.19 -2.85
CA ARG A 33 25.03 3.26 -3.92
C ARG A 33 24.15 2.12 -3.42
N ARG A 34 24.33 1.67 -2.17
CA ARG A 34 23.48 0.63 -1.58
C ARG A 34 22.08 1.15 -1.28
N LEU A 35 21.95 2.39 -0.80
CA LEU A 35 20.64 3.04 -0.58
C LEU A 35 19.89 3.21 -1.90
N GLU A 36 20.54 3.71 -2.95
CA GLU A 36 19.94 3.89 -4.29
C GLU A 36 19.39 2.57 -4.86
N LEU A 37 20.14 1.47 -4.70
CA LEU A 37 19.71 0.14 -5.13
C LEU A 37 18.49 -0.37 -4.33
N THR A 38 18.45 -0.11 -3.02
CA THR A 38 17.30 -0.49 -2.18
C THR A 38 16.06 0.30 -2.60
N GLU A 39 16.19 1.60 -2.79
CA GLU A 39 15.07 2.47 -3.19
C GLU A 39 14.53 2.09 -4.59
N ALA A 40 15.42 1.77 -5.53
CA ALA A 40 15.02 1.30 -6.86
C ALA A 40 14.27 -0.03 -6.79
N LYS A 41 14.67 -0.95 -5.91
CA LYS A 41 13.94 -2.21 -5.68
C LYS A 41 12.57 -1.97 -5.07
N GLU A 42 12.46 -1.12 -4.05
CA GLU A 42 11.18 -0.78 -3.44
C GLU A 42 10.22 -0.14 -4.46
N ARG A 43 10.71 0.77 -5.31
CA ARG A 43 9.89 1.36 -6.38
C ARG A 43 9.40 0.31 -7.37
N ALA A 44 10.26 -0.62 -7.78
CA ALA A 44 9.87 -1.71 -8.67
C ALA A 44 8.87 -2.68 -8.04
N GLU A 45 9.01 -2.96 -6.73
CA GLU A 45 8.07 -3.79 -5.98
C GLU A 45 6.70 -3.12 -5.87
N ARG A 46 6.65 -1.83 -5.50
CA ARG A 46 5.40 -1.06 -5.45
C ARG A 46 4.69 -1.05 -6.82
N ALA A 47 5.44 -0.80 -7.90
CA ALA A 47 4.86 -0.83 -9.25
C ALA A 47 4.29 -2.21 -9.63
N ARG A 48 4.90 -3.31 -9.18
CA ARG A 48 4.36 -4.66 -9.40
C ARG A 48 3.11 -4.92 -8.57
N VAL A 49 3.09 -4.48 -7.32
CA VAL A 49 1.92 -4.59 -6.45
C VAL A 49 0.75 -3.79 -7.02
N ASP A 50 1.00 -2.57 -7.50
CA ASP A 50 -0.04 -1.73 -8.12
C ASP A 50 -0.52 -2.32 -9.46
N ALA A 51 0.38 -2.86 -10.29
CA ALA A 51 0.01 -3.54 -11.53
C ALA A 51 -0.77 -4.86 -11.29
N GLY A 52 -0.55 -5.51 -10.16
CA GLY A 52 -1.26 -6.73 -9.74
C GLY A 52 -2.50 -6.47 -8.90
N ARG A 53 -2.79 -5.21 -8.51
CA ARG A 53 -3.98 -4.88 -7.74
C ARG A 53 -5.20 -5.11 -8.64
N PRO A 54 -6.09 -6.05 -8.30
CA PRO A 54 -7.32 -6.22 -9.06
C PRO A 54 -8.09 -4.90 -9.01
N PRO A 55 -8.78 -4.52 -10.11
CA PRO A 55 -9.60 -3.31 -10.10
C PRO A 55 -10.55 -3.38 -8.91
N GLU A 56 -10.62 -2.29 -8.13
CA GLU A 56 -11.55 -2.23 -7.01
C GLU A 56 -12.96 -2.45 -7.57
N PRO A 57 -13.75 -3.35 -6.95
CA PRO A 57 -15.09 -3.64 -7.40
C PRO A 57 -15.98 -2.42 -7.10
N VAL A 58 -16.02 -1.47 -8.03
CA VAL A 58 -16.89 -0.31 -7.93
C VAL A 58 -18.28 -0.72 -8.41
N CYS A 59 -19.12 -1.14 -7.47
CA CYS A 59 -20.55 -0.97 -7.67
C CYS A 59 -20.81 0.53 -7.60
N GLY A 60 -21.17 1.18 -8.72
CA GLY A 60 -21.47 2.63 -8.74
C GLY A 60 -22.58 3.07 -7.77
N CYS A 61 -23.24 2.13 -7.11
CA CYS A 61 -24.31 2.33 -6.14
C CYS A 61 -23.97 1.83 -4.70
N GLY A 62 -22.85 1.14 -4.48
CA GLY A 62 -22.43 0.69 -3.14
C GLY A 62 -23.26 -0.44 -2.48
N HIS A 63 -24.16 -1.10 -3.20
CA HIS A 63 -25.03 -2.15 -2.66
C HIS A 63 -24.58 -3.58 -3.06
N HIS A 64 -24.91 -4.56 -2.22
CA HIS A 64 -24.66 -5.98 -2.48
C HIS A 64 -25.41 -6.46 -3.74
N LEU A 65 -24.84 -7.44 -4.44
CA LEU A 65 -25.23 -7.95 -5.77
C LEU A 65 -26.70 -8.42 -5.92
N ALA A 66 -27.49 -8.40 -4.85
CA ALA A 66 -28.77 -9.11 -4.74
C ALA A 66 -30.02 -8.32 -5.19
N THR A 67 -29.92 -7.06 -5.61
CA THR A 67 -31.12 -6.21 -5.79
C THR A 67 -31.54 -5.97 -7.25
N HIS A 68 -31.18 -6.85 -8.19
CA HIS A 68 -31.59 -6.72 -9.59
C HIS A 68 -32.85 -7.53 -9.92
N ASP A 69 -33.81 -6.93 -10.62
CA ASP A 69 -34.91 -7.67 -11.24
C ASP A 69 -34.42 -8.50 -12.45
N THR A 70 -35.27 -9.39 -12.96
CA THR A 70 -34.99 -10.20 -14.16
C THR A 70 -34.75 -9.35 -15.42
N GLY A 71 -35.09 -8.06 -15.40
CA GLY A 71 -34.78 -7.08 -16.45
C GLY A 71 -33.48 -6.30 -16.23
N GLY A 72 -32.75 -6.57 -15.13
CA GLY A 72 -31.50 -5.89 -14.76
C GLY A 72 -31.67 -4.55 -14.02
N ARG A 73 -32.89 -4.13 -13.66
CA ARG A 73 -33.05 -2.87 -12.91
C ARG A 73 -32.75 -3.08 -11.43
N CYS A 74 -31.93 -2.18 -10.87
CA CYS A 74 -31.71 -2.08 -9.44
C CYS A 74 -32.88 -1.30 -8.81
N HIS A 75 -33.51 -1.87 -7.78
CA HIS A 75 -34.63 -1.23 -7.06
C HIS A 75 -34.19 -0.48 -5.80
N GLU A 76 -32.88 -0.30 -5.61
CA GLU A 76 -32.33 0.32 -4.41
C GLU A 76 -32.16 1.83 -4.57
N LEU A 77 -32.38 2.57 -3.49
CA LEU A 77 -32.19 4.01 -3.45
C LEU A 77 -30.74 4.34 -3.14
N VAL A 78 -30.11 5.15 -3.99
CA VAL A 78 -28.75 5.66 -3.80
C VAL A 78 -28.74 7.13 -3.44
N ARG A 79 -27.79 7.51 -2.60
CA ARG A 79 -27.53 8.89 -2.23
C ARG A 79 -26.83 9.61 -3.38
N THR A 80 -27.57 10.41 -4.14
CA THR A 80 -27.06 11.15 -5.31
C THR A 80 -26.87 12.62 -4.98
N ALA A 81 -25.73 13.20 -5.33
CA ALA A 81 -25.50 14.63 -5.19
C ALA A 81 -26.32 15.41 -6.24
N VAL A 82 -27.10 16.39 -5.78
CA VAL A 82 -28.05 17.16 -6.62
C VAL A 82 -27.71 18.65 -6.68
N ALA A 83 -26.85 19.12 -5.79
CA ALA A 83 -26.33 20.48 -5.78
C ALA A 83 -24.83 20.44 -5.56
N TRP A 84 -24.12 21.26 -6.30
CA TRP A 84 -22.66 21.33 -6.35
C TRP A 84 -22.25 22.80 -6.19
N ASP A 85 -21.23 23.05 -5.37
CA ASP A 85 -20.64 24.37 -5.23
C ASP A 85 -19.71 24.70 -6.42
N ALA A 86 -19.07 25.88 -6.37
CA ALA A 86 -18.12 26.32 -7.40
C ALA A 86 -16.81 25.50 -7.42
N ASP A 87 -16.53 24.74 -6.36
CA ASP A 87 -15.34 23.90 -6.20
C ASP A 87 -15.66 22.40 -6.46
N GLU A 88 -16.80 22.11 -7.12
CA GLU A 88 -17.30 20.75 -7.40
C GLU A 88 -17.46 19.89 -6.15
N LYS A 89 -17.79 20.50 -5.00
CA LYS A 89 -18.18 19.76 -3.80
C LYS A 89 -19.69 19.63 -3.72
N PRO A 90 -20.19 18.45 -3.36
CA PRO A 90 -21.62 18.22 -3.24
C PRO A 90 -22.18 18.87 -1.97
N GLU A 91 -23.05 19.88 -2.14
CA GLU A 91 -23.71 20.59 -1.04
C GLU A 91 -24.97 19.86 -0.55
N ARG A 92 -25.68 19.18 -1.47
CA ARG A 92 -26.95 18.50 -1.15
C ARG A 92 -27.04 17.15 -1.84
N TYR A 93 -27.67 16.22 -1.13
CA TYR A 93 -27.92 14.87 -1.60
C TYR A 93 -29.40 14.54 -1.53
N GLU A 94 -29.88 13.73 -2.47
CA GLU A 94 -31.23 13.16 -2.51
C GLU A 94 -31.14 11.65 -2.71
N ALA A 95 -32.14 10.92 -2.18
CA ALA A 95 -32.33 9.50 -2.48
C ALA A 95 -32.99 9.37 -3.86
N ARG A 96 -32.34 8.65 -4.77
CA ARG A 96 -32.85 8.37 -6.13
C ARG A 96 -32.63 6.92 -6.48
N ASP A 97 -33.43 6.39 -7.39
CA ASP A 97 -33.25 5.02 -7.88
C ASP A 97 -31.85 4.85 -8.50
N CYS A 98 -31.18 3.76 -8.14
CA CYS A 98 -29.86 3.42 -8.67
C CYS A 98 -29.91 3.24 -10.20
N PRO A 99 -29.14 4.00 -10.98
CA PRO A 99 -29.10 3.87 -12.44
C PRO A 99 -28.30 2.64 -12.93
N CYS A 100 -27.72 1.86 -12.01
CA CYS A 100 -26.89 0.71 -12.36
C CYS A 100 -27.76 -0.44 -12.90
N GLN A 101 -27.40 -0.93 -14.09
CA GLN A 101 -28.05 -2.08 -14.72
C GLN A 101 -27.41 -3.42 -14.32
N ARG A 102 -26.13 -3.42 -13.96
CA ARG A 102 -25.40 -4.62 -13.51
C ARG A 102 -24.09 -4.24 -12.87
N TYR A 103 -23.65 -5.06 -11.92
CA TYR A 103 -22.27 -5.06 -11.47
C TYR A 103 -21.29 -5.39 -12.62
N VAL A 104 -20.19 -4.64 -12.69
CA VAL A 104 -19.10 -4.85 -13.65
C VAL A 104 -17.81 -4.97 -12.85
N GLY A 105 -17.29 -6.19 -12.74
CA GLY A 105 -16.07 -6.47 -11.99
C GLY A 105 -15.85 -7.97 -11.78
N PRO A 106 -14.74 -8.36 -11.13
CA PRO A 106 -14.53 -9.75 -10.70
C PRO A 106 -15.64 -10.17 -9.74
N GLU A 107 -16.05 -11.44 -9.78
CA GLU A 107 -17.11 -11.95 -8.88
C GLU A 107 -16.74 -11.65 -7.41
N PRO A 108 -17.58 -10.92 -6.66
CA PRO A 108 -17.32 -10.68 -5.26
C PRO A 108 -17.35 -12.00 -4.50
N LEU A 109 -16.35 -12.24 -3.66
CA LEU A 109 -16.32 -13.41 -2.78
C LEU A 109 -17.60 -13.42 -1.92
N HIS A 110 -18.39 -14.48 -2.06
CA HIS A 110 -19.57 -14.68 -1.23
C HIS A 110 -19.12 -14.81 0.22
N LEU A 111 -19.46 -13.82 1.05
CA LEU A 111 -19.31 -13.93 2.50
C LEU A 111 -20.39 -14.89 3.00
N THR A 112 -20.12 -16.18 2.93
CA THR A 112 -20.98 -17.18 3.58
C THR A 112 -20.79 -17.04 5.08
N PHE A 113 -21.84 -16.65 5.79
CA PHE A 113 -21.84 -16.70 7.25
C PHE A 113 -21.69 -18.16 7.68
N ALA A 114 -20.51 -18.53 8.16
CA ALA A 114 -20.33 -19.78 8.87
C ALA A 114 -20.93 -19.59 10.27
N GLN A 115 -21.98 -20.36 10.59
CA GLN A 115 -22.49 -20.39 11.96
C GLN A 115 -21.35 -20.80 12.90
N GLU A 116 -21.31 -20.15 14.06
CA GLU A 116 -20.36 -20.51 15.12
C GLU A 116 -20.52 -22.01 15.44
N LEU A 117 -19.41 -22.75 15.44
CA LEU A 117 -19.40 -24.17 15.79
C LEU A 117 -19.72 -24.28 17.28
N THR A 118 -21.00 -24.32 17.64
CA THR A 118 -21.46 -24.45 19.03
C THR A 118 -21.34 -25.86 19.59
N ASP A 119 -20.80 -26.82 18.83
CA ASP A 119 -20.59 -28.20 19.27
C ASP A 119 -19.13 -28.42 19.70
N LEU A 120 -18.77 -27.87 20.86
CA LEU A 120 -17.48 -28.15 21.51
C LEU A 120 -17.53 -29.32 22.51
N ASP A 121 -18.66 -30.04 22.64
CA ASP A 121 -18.75 -31.15 23.61
C ASP A 121 -19.71 -32.30 23.20
N GLN A 122 -19.39 -33.02 22.12
CA GLN A 122 -20.03 -34.31 21.81
C GLN A 122 -19.16 -35.51 22.22
N ARG A 123 -18.55 -35.50 23.42
CA ARG A 123 -17.98 -36.75 23.96
C ARG A 123 -19.10 -37.55 24.64
N PRO A 124 -19.40 -38.79 24.19
CA PRO A 124 -20.25 -39.68 24.98
C PRO A 124 -19.51 -39.99 26.28
N ARG A 125 -20.12 -39.67 27.43
CA ARG A 125 -19.67 -40.19 28.72
C ARG A 125 -19.95 -41.69 28.73
N GLU A 126 -18.87 -42.45 28.89
CA GLU A 126 -18.84 -43.91 29.04
C GLU A 126 -19.81 -44.41 30.13
#